data_AF-A0A2N3VM07-F1
#
_entry.id   AF-A0A2N3VM07-F1
#
_cell.length_a   1.000
_cell.length_b   1.000
_cell.length_c   1.000
_cell.angle_alpha   90.00
_cell.angle_beta   90.00
_cell.angle_gamma   90.00
#
_symmetry.space_group_name_H-M   'P 1'
#
loop_
_entity.id
_entity.type
_entity.pdbx_description
1 polymer ?
#
loop_
_entity_poly.entity_id
_entity_poly.type
_entity_poly.pdbx_seq_one_letter_code
_entity_poly.pdbx_strand_id
1 'polypeptide(L)'
;MQRILLTRPATAQRTMIDTWLDSYIMRTHPLLGRPGAVCPYVTAARRHGVIRVRAATDTPTGDLVPRDRQHTSPAQARTWLHAVLRTAVDDFEHHPWPPQARQLHCLIVLLQGLAPDHWGELDRVHTEVTADVMRRGFMISRFHPRCSATAVHNASFAVNRSPVPLIVIRRMARDDHLFADDDQQLGAYQRNFPDTGRRDTQTTCAAAHPQTL
;
A
#
# COMPACT_ATOMS: atom_id res chain seq x y z
N MET A 1 -3.26 7.32 24.82
CA MET A 1 -3.39 6.58 23.54
C MET A 1 -2.88 5.17 23.75
N GLN A 2 -3.68 4.14 23.43
CA GLN A 2 -3.21 2.75 23.47
C GLN A 2 -2.04 2.57 22.48
N ARG A 3 -0.96 1.94 22.95
CA ARG A 3 0.21 1.64 22.13
C ARG A 3 -0.05 0.34 21.38
N ILE A 4 -0.30 0.41 20.08
CA ILE A 4 -0.40 -0.78 19.23
C ILE A 4 0.97 -1.46 19.20
N LEU A 5 0.98 -2.78 19.36
CA LEU A 5 2.17 -3.59 19.21
C LEU A 5 2.16 -4.27 17.84
N LEU A 6 3.22 -4.06 17.07
CA LEU A 6 3.46 -4.79 15.82
C LEU A 6 4.32 -6.02 16.10
N THR A 7 3.70 -7.18 16.13
CA THR A 7 4.34 -8.46 16.47
C THR A 7 4.75 -9.23 15.23
N ARG A 8 5.59 -10.25 15.42
CA ARG A 8 5.86 -11.23 14.35
C ARG A 8 4.56 -11.98 14.05
N PRO A 9 4.20 -12.18 12.77
CA PRO A 9 3.03 -13.00 12.43
C PRO A 9 3.23 -14.45 12.86
N ALA A 10 2.13 -15.14 13.15
CA ALA A 10 2.16 -16.59 13.36
C ALA A 10 2.63 -17.30 12.07
N THR A 11 3.19 -18.51 12.20
CA THR A 11 3.70 -19.30 11.05
C THR A 11 2.64 -19.45 9.96
N ALA A 12 1.40 -19.79 10.33
CA ALA A 12 0.30 -19.93 9.37
C ALA A 12 0.00 -18.62 8.61
N GLN A 13 0.06 -17.47 9.29
CA GLN A 13 -0.15 -16.17 8.64
C GLN A 13 0.99 -15.83 7.70
N ARG A 14 2.22 -16.14 8.10
CA ARG A 14 3.39 -15.95 7.24
C ARG A 14 3.27 -16.79 5.97
N THR A 15 2.96 -18.07 6.09
CA THR A 15 2.76 -18.98 4.95
C THR A 15 1.64 -18.50 4.03
N MET A 16 0.53 -18.00 4.59
CA MET A 16 -0.59 -17.45 3.82
C MET A 16 -0.17 -16.21 3.02
N ILE A 17 0.56 -15.26 3.63
CA ILE A 17 1.05 -14.07 2.93
C ILE A 17 2.06 -14.47 1.84
N ASP A 18 2.97 -15.39 2.15
CA ASP A 18 3.95 -15.87 1.16
C ASP A 18 3.25 -16.52 -0.04
N THR A 19 2.21 -17.33 0.21
CA THR A 19 1.38 -17.93 -0.85
C THR A 19 0.65 -16.89 -1.68
N TRP A 20 0.09 -15.84 -1.06
CA TRP A 20 -0.57 -14.76 -1.77
C TRP A 20 0.40 -13.92 -2.62
N LEU A 21 1.60 -13.64 -2.11
CA LEU A 21 2.64 -12.97 -2.87
C LEU A 21 3.01 -13.79 -4.12
N ASP A 22 3.22 -15.10 -3.94
CA ASP A 22 3.67 -15.99 -5.02
C ASP A 22 2.58 -16.36 -6.03
N SER A 23 1.32 -16.46 -5.61
CA SER A 23 0.22 -16.89 -6.49
C SER A 23 -0.53 -15.73 -7.15
N TYR A 24 -0.44 -14.51 -6.61
CA TYR A 24 -1.17 -13.36 -7.13
C TYR A 24 -0.27 -12.14 -7.38
N ILE A 25 0.36 -11.58 -6.35
CA ILE A 25 1.02 -10.28 -6.45
C ILE A 25 2.21 -10.29 -7.41
N MET A 26 2.96 -11.40 -7.47
CA MET A 26 4.09 -11.60 -8.38
C MET A 26 3.69 -12.15 -9.75
N ARG A 27 2.39 -12.34 -10.03
CA ARG A 27 1.88 -12.92 -11.27
C ARG A 27 1.32 -11.86 -12.20
N THR A 28 1.40 -12.15 -13.50
CA THR A 28 0.65 -11.41 -14.52
C THR A 28 -0.85 -11.67 -14.34
N HIS A 29 -1.68 -10.69 -14.66
CA HIS A 29 -3.12 -10.87 -14.67
C HIS A 29 -3.73 -10.30 -15.96
N PRO A 30 -4.60 -11.04 -16.68
CA PRO A 30 -5.12 -10.61 -17.98
C PRO A 30 -5.94 -9.31 -17.89
N LEU A 31 -6.57 -9.07 -16.74
CA LEU A 31 -7.34 -7.85 -16.48
C LEU A 31 -6.51 -6.70 -15.89
N LEU A 32 -5.18 -6.79 -15.78
CA LEU A 32 -4.37 -5.73 -15.17
C LEU A 32 -4.34 -4.44 -16.02
N GLY A 33 -4.53 -4.56 -17.34
CA GLY A 33 -4.45 -3.44 -18.28
C GLY A 33 -3.03 -3.01 -18.65
N ARG A 34 -2.00 -3.72 -18.18
CA ARG A 34 -0.59 -3.58 -18.59
C ARG A 34 0.14 -4.92 -18.54
N PRO A 35 1.26 -5.10 -19.27
CA PRO A 35 2.09 -6.29 -19.15
C PRO A 35 2.79 -6.37 -17.78
N GLY A 36 3.22 -7.58 -17.42
CA GLY A 36 3.97 -7.86 -16.20
C GLY A 36 3.11 -8.18 -14.98
N ALA A 37 3.76 -8.31 -13.83
CA ALA A 37 3.12 -8.71 -12.59
C ALA A 37 2.19 -7.63 -12.01
N VAL A 38 1.20 -8.06 -11.22
CA VAL A 38 0.29 -7.18 -10.45
C VAL A 38 1.08 -6.10 -9.71
N CYS A 39 2.11 -6.48 -8.95
CA CYS A 39 3.11 -5.54 -8.43
C CYS A 39 4.48 -5.78 -9.07
N PRO A 40 5.09 -4.78 -9.74
CA PRO A 40 6.38 -4.95 -10.41
C PRO A 40 7.57 -5.01 -9.42
N TYR A 41 7.37 -4.61 -8.17
CA TYR A 41 8.46 -4.46 -7.19
C TYR A 41 8.69 -5.70 -6.31
N VAL A 42 7.65 -6.51 -6.08
CA VAL A 42 7.70 -7.58 -5.05
C VAL A 42 8.73 -8.66 -5.36
N THR A 43 8.87 -9.07 -6.63
CA THR A 43 9.88 -10.05 -7.04
C THR A 43 11.30 -9.59 -6.68
N ALA A 44 11.63 -8.34 -6.97
CA ALA A 44 12.93 -7.77 -6.63
C ALA A 44 13.10 -7.62 -5.10
N ALA A 45 12.08 -7.11 -4.41
CA ALA A 45 12.11 -6.93 -2.96
C ALA A 45 12.32 -8.27 -2.21
N ARG A 46 11.71 -9.37 -2.67
CA ARG A 46 11.94 -10.72 -2.12
C ARG A 46 13.37 -11.19 -2.31
N ARG A 47 13.93 -11.04 -3.52
CA ARG A 47 15.33 -11.43 -3.80
C ARG A 47 16.33 -10.70 -2.90
N HIS A 48 16.05 -9.46 -2.56
CA HIS A 48 16.89 -8.67 -1.65
C HIS A 48 16.56 -8.87 -0.15
N GLY A 49 15.54 -9.66 0.20
CA GLY A 49 15.16 -9.87 1.59
C GLY A 49 14.63 -8.62 2.30
N VAL A 50 14.07 -7.66 1.54
CA VAL A 50 13.62 -6.35 2.07
C VAL A 50 12.10 -6.23 2.21
N ILE A 51 11.41 -7.36 2.33
CA ILE A 51 9.98 -7.43 2.72
C ILE A 51 9.89 -7.85 4.17
N ARG A 52 9.29 -6.99 4.99
CA ARG A 52 9.04 -7.22 6.40
C ARG A 52 7.55 -7.45 6.62
N VAL A 53 7.20 -8.48 7.39
CA VAL A 53 5.81 -8.80 7.71
C VAL A 53 5.59 -8.64 9.22
N ARG A 54 4.50 -7.99 9.59
CA ARG A 54 4.03 -7.79 10.96
C ARG A 54 2.56 -8.09 11.10
N ALA A 55 2.15 -8.36 12.33
CA ALA A 55 0.77 -8.40 12.71
C ALA A 55 0.47 -7.28 13.70
N ALA A 56 -0.58 -6.51 13.44
CA ALA A 56 -1.19 -5.64 14.42
C ALA A 56 -2.21 -6.46 15.22
N THR A 57 -2.12 -6.36 16.55
CA THR A 57 -3.04 -7.01 17.48
C THR A 57 -3.61 -5.97 18.44
N ASP A 58 -4.87 -6.13 18.80
CA ASP A 58 -5.58 -5.28 19.77
C ASP A 58 -5.12 -5.45 21.22
N THR A 59 -4.42 -6.55 21.53
CA THR A 59 -4.12 -6.92 22.91
C THR A 59 -2.63 -7.24 23.05
N PRO A 60 -1.94 -6.72 24.07
CA PRO A 60 -0.73 -7.35 24.57
C PRO A 60 -1.07 -8.82 24.88
N THR A 61 -0.24 -9.75 24.43
CA THR A 61 -0.42 -11.18 24.71
C THR A 61 -0.49 -11.38 26.23
N GLY A 62 -1.68 -11.54 26.79
CA GLY A 62 -1.87 -11.56 28.24
C GLY A 62 -3.30 -11.86 28.70
N ASP A 63 -4.31 -11.18 28.12
CA ASP A 63 -5.69 -11.29 28.64
C ASP A 63 -6.67 -11.95 27.68
N LEU A 64 -7.38 -12.94 28.20
CA LEU A 64 -8.34 -13.86 27.59
C LEU A 64 -9.64 -13.16 27.13
N VAL A 65 -9.57 -12.12 26.31
CA VAL A 65 -10.79 -11.57 25.68
C VAL A 65 -11.16 -12.48 24.49
N PRO A 66 -12.41 -12.99 24.42
CA PRO A 66 -12.89 -13.73 23.26
C PRO A 66 -12.72 -12.93 21.95
N ARG A 67 -12.15 -13.59 20.94
CA ARG A 67 -11.73 -12.98 19.65
C ARG A 67 -12.89 -12.57 18.74
N ASP A 68 -14.13 -12.80 19.14
CA ASP A 68 -15.33 -12.74 18.30
C ASP A 68 -15.99 -11.35 18.23
N ARG A 69 -15.53 -10.36 19.02
CA ARG A 69 -16.01 -8.96 18.94
C ARG A 69 -14.93 -7.92 19.25
N GLN A 70 -13.76 -8.02 18.64
CA GLN A 70 -12.79 -6.92 18.68
C GLN A 70 -13.25 -5.80 17.73
N HIS A 71 -13.56 -4.63 18.32
CA HIS A 71 -14.29 -3.50 17.75
C HIS A 71 -15.79 -3.76 17.54
N THR A 72 -16.62 -3.37 18.53
CA THR A 72 -18.09 -3.52 18.44
C THR A 72 -18.75 -2.41 17.62
N SER A 73 -18.01 -1.34 17.26
CA SER A 73 -18.53 -0.25 16.44
C SER A 73 -17.54 0.26 15.39
N PRO A 74 -18.03 0.87 14.29
CA PRO A 74 -17.17 1.48 13.28
C PRO A 74 -16.21 2.55 13.84
N ALA A 75 -16.66 3.34 14.82
CA ALA A 75 -15.83 4.36 15.45
C ALA A 75 -14.63 3.78 16.22
N GLN A 76 -14.84 2.64 16.90
CA GLN A 76 -13.74 1.93 17.57
C GLN A 76 -12.76 1.35 16.56
N ALA A 77 -13.26 0.71 15.50
CA ALA A 77 -12.43 0.16 14.43
C ALA A 77 -11.59 1.26 13.75
N ARG A 78 -12.21 2.41 13.45
CA ARG A 78 -11.52 3.59 12.91
C ARG A 78 -10.42 4.11 13.83
N THR A 79 -10.72 4.26 15.12
CA THR A 79 -9.74 4.70 16.14
C THR A 79 -8.53 3.77 16.18
N TRP A 80 -8.77 2.45 16.17
CA TRP A 80 -7.71 1.46 16.15
C TRP A 80 -6.90 1.50 14.85
N LEU A 81 -7.57 1.56 13.69
CA LEU A 81 -6.91 1.63 12.38
C LEU A 81 -5.95 2.83 12.30
N HIS A 82 -6.36 4.02 12.76
CA HIS A 82 -5.45 5.17 12.84
C HIS A 82 -4.24 4.90 13.74
N ALA A 83 -4.45 4.24 14.89
CA ALA A 83 -3.36 3.89 15.79
C ALA A 83 -2.39 2.90 15.15
N VAL A 84 -2.90 1.85 14.48
CA VAL A 84 -2.10 0.85 13.75
C VAL A 84 -1.30 1.53 12.64
N LEU A 85 -1.95 2.36 11.83
CA LEU A 85 -1.33 3.04 10.70
C LEU A 85 -0.19 3.95 11.14
N ARG A 86 -0.43 4.78 12.16
CA ARG A 86 0.62 5.61 12.76
C ARG A 86 1.80 4.76 13.22
N THR A 87 1.54 3.70 13.99
CA THR A 87 2.59 2.79 14.48
C THR A 87 3.33 2.08 13.34
N ALA A 88 2.63 1.69 12.26
CA ALA A 88 3.23 1.02 11.11
C ALA A 88 4.13 1.96 10.30
N VAL A 89 3.71 3.20 10.09
CA VAL A 89 4.54 4.19 9.40
C VAL A 89 5.77 4.53 10.25
N ASP A 90 5.61 4.65 11.58
CA ASP A 90 6.73 4.88 12.49
C ASP A 90 7.71 3.67 12.55
N ASP A 91 7.21 2.42 12.57
CA ASP A 91 8.07 1.21 12.45
C ASP A 91 8.80 1.21 11.11
N PHE A 92 8.11 1.52 9.99
CA PHE A 92 8.71 1.55 8.67
C PHE A 92 9.83 2.60 8.55
N GLU A 93 9.60 3.82 9.04
CA GLU A 93 10.53 4.93 8.93
C GLU A 93 11.82 4.69 9.73
N HIS A 94 11.68 4.21 10.97
CA HIS A 94 12.79 4.06 11.90
C HIS A 94 13.41 2.66 11.88
N HIS A 95 12.85 1.71 11.12
CA HIS A 95 13.45 0.38 11.00
C HIS A 95 14.85 0.50 10.37
N PRO A 96 15.87 -0.18 10.94
CA PRO A 96 17.22 -0.23 10.36
C PRO A 96 17.23 -1.13 9.12
N TRP A 97 16.66 -0.63 8.03
CA TRP A 97 16.68 -1.30 6.74
C TRP A 97 18.12 -1.44 6.22
N PRO A 98 18.45 -2.53 5.50
CA PRO A 98 19.73 -2.63 4.83
C PRO A 98 19.89 -1.50 3.80
N PRO A 99 21.11 -0.97 3.58
CA PRO A 99 21.34 0.16 2.68
C PRO A 99 21.05 -0.20 1.21
N GLN A 100 21.16 -1.48 0.83
CA GLN A 100 20.86 -1.96 -0.50
C GLN A 100 19.36 -1.91 -0.80
N ALA A 101 19.02 -1.84 -2.10
CA ALA A 101 17.64 -1.95 -2.58
C ALA A 101 16.66 -0.99 -1.86
N ARG A 102 17.13 0.22 -1.51
CA ARG A 102 16.38 1.18 -0.68
C ARG A 102 14.96 1.45 -1.17
N GLN A 103 14.77 1.56 -2.49
CA GLN A 103 13.46 1.82 -3.10
C GLN A 103 12.49 0.62 -3.00
N LEU A 104 12.99 -0.57 -2.64
CA LEU A 104 12.21 -1.81 -2.56
C LEU A 104 11.83 -2.17 -1.12
N HIS A 105 12.24 -1.39 -0.12
CA HIS A 105 11.86 -1.60 1.29
C HIS A 105 10.34 -1.59 1.43
N CYS A 106 9.80 -2.64 2.03
CA CYS A 106 8.37 -2.87 2.12
C CYS A 106 7.99 -3.48 3.47
N LEU A 107 6.98 -2.91 4.13
CA LEU A 107 6.35 -3.44 5.33
C LEU A 107 4.91 -3.83 5.03
N ILE A 108 4.57 -5.10 5.29
CA ILE A 108 3.22 -5.64 5.26
C ILE A 108 2.74 -5.77 6.70
N VAL A 109 1.61 -5.17 7.05
CA VAL A 109 0.99 -5.32 8.38
C VAL A 109 -0.37 -5.98 8.25
N LEU A 110 -0.48 -7.21 8.77
CA LEU A 110 -1.73 -7.95 8.90
C LEU A 110 -2.59 -7.31 10.00
N LEU A 111 -3.87 -7.05 9.70
CA LEU A 111 -4.82 -6.48 10.65
C LEU A 111 -5.59 -7.61 11.32
N GLN A 112 -4.97 -8.27 12.30
CA GLN A 112 -5.58 -9.42 12.96
C GLN A 112 -6.83 -9.00 13.72
N GLY A 113 -7.92 -9.76 13.55
CA GLY A 113 -9.16 -9.53 14.29
C GLY A 113 -10.05 -8.43 13.72
N LEU A 114 -9.66 -7.75 12.63
CA LEU A 114 -10.55 -6.77 11.98
C LEU A 114 -11.71 -7.48 11.28
N ALA A 115 -12.89 -7.38 11.88
CA ALA A 115 -14.12 -7.99 11.37
C ALA A 115 -14.47 -7.49 9.94
N PRO A 116 -15.07 -8.33 9.08
CA PRO A 116 -15.44 -7.96 7.72
C PRO A 116 -16.30 -6.70 7.60
N ASP A 117 -17.17 -6.45 8.58
CA ASP A 117 -18.06 -5.30 8.61
C ASP A 117 -17.30 -3.97 8.76
N HIS A 118 -16.06 -4.03 9.25
CA HIS A 118 -15.19 -2.87 9.45
C HIS A 118 -14.16 -2.66 8.33
N TRP A 119 -14.17 -3.49 7.28
CA TRP A 119 -13.25 -3.26 6.15
C TRP A 119 -13.52 -1.94 5.42
N GLY A 120 -14.78 -1.45 5.44
CA GLY A 120 -15.08 -0.11 4.95
C GLY A 120 -14.40 1.01 5.77
N GLU A 121 -14.10 0.79 7.05
CA GLU A 121 -13.32 1.74 7.85
C GLU A 121 -11.84 1.71 7.45
N LEU A 122 -11.29 0.54 7.08
CA LEU A 122 -9.93 0.47 6.52
C LEU A 122 -9.82 1.32 5.25
N ASP A 123 -10.86 1.30 4.41
CA ASP A 123 -10.93 2.11 3.20
C ASP A 123 -10.92 3.60 3.50
N ARG A 124 -11.79 4.05 4.42
CA ARG A 124 -11.88 5.44 4.85
C ARG A 124 -10.58 5.94 5.46
N VAL A 125 -10.02 5.19 6.40
CA VAL A 125 -8.79 5.59 7.09
C VAL A 125 -7.61 5.62 6.13
N HIS A 126 -7.52 4.69 5.18
CA HIS A 126 -6.50 4.73 4.13
C HIS A 126 -6.58 6.03 3.32
N THR A 127 -7.77 6.43 2.85
CA THR A 127 -7.96 7.71 2.15
C THR A 127 -7.50 8.89 3.01
N GLU A 128 -7.88 8.92 4.28
CA GLU A 128 -7.56 10.01 5.20
C GLU A 128 -6.06 10.19 5.46
N VAL A 129 -5.30 9.09 5.55
CA VAL A 129 -3.86 9.15 5.90
C VAL A 129 -2.93 9.21 4.69
N THR A 130 -3.41 8.91 3.47
CA THR A 130 -2.55 8.69 2.31
C THR A 130 -1.68 9.89 2.00
N ALA A 131 -2.25 11.10 1.93
CA ALA A 131 -1.47 12.30 1.66
C ALA A 131 -0.38 12.56 2.71
N ASP A 132 -0.64 12.29 3.98
CA ASP A 132 0.32 12.49 5.08
C ASP A 132 1.48 11.49 5.00
N VAL A 133 1.18 10.25 4.63
CA VAL A 133 2.19 9.22 4.40
C VAL A 133 3.02 9.55 3.15
N MET A 134 2.39 10.04 2.08
CA MET A 134 3.08 10.51 0.88
C MET A 134 4.01 11.68 1.16
N ARG A 135 3.62 12.63 2.03
CA ARG A 135 4.50 13.74 2.44
C ARG A 135 5.80 13.26 3.11
N ARG A 136 5.80 12.08 3.74
CA ARG A 136 6.99 11.42 4.34
C ARG A 136 7.82 10.63 3.31
N GLY A 137 7.44 10.63 2.04
CA GLY A 137 8.12 9.90 0.97
C GLY A 137 7.80 8.40 0.93
N PHE A 138 6.66 8.01 1.49
CA PHE A 138 6.18 6.63 1.51
C PHE A 138 4.88 6.51 0.72
N MET A 139 4.62 5.32 0.20
CA MET A 139 3.28 4.93 -0.24
C MET A 139 2.63 4.01 0.77
N ILE A 140 1.32 4.11 0.85
CA ILE A 140 0.50 3.19 1.61
C ILE A 140 -0.67 2.67 0.78
N SER A 141 -0.95 1.38 0.92
CA SER A 141 -2.07 0.72 0.25
C SER A 141 -2.84 -0.16 1.22
N ARG A 142 -4.14 -0.21 1.02
CA ARG A 142 -5.09 -1.08 1.72
C ARG A 142 -5.39 -2.33 0.90
N PHE A 143 -5.52 -3.47 1.58
CA PHE A 143 -5.96 -4.71 0.98
C PHE A 143 -6.91 -5.43 1.93
N HIS A 144 -7.96 -6.04 1.39
CA HIS A 144 -8.83 -6.96 2.11
C HIS A 144 -9.62 -7.82 1.10
N PRO A 145 -10.25 -8.92 1.53
CA PRO A 145 -10.95 -9.84 0.62
C PRO A 145 -12.07 -9.19 -0.20
N ARG A 146 -12.64 -8.07 0.28
CA ARG A 146 -13.71 -7.30 -0.39
C ARG A 146 -13.26 -5.97 -1.01
N CYS A 147 -11.95 -5.72 -1.15
CA CYS A 147 -11.42 -4.42 -1.57
C CYS A 147 -11.84 -4.01 -2.98
N SER A 148 -12.49 -2.87 -3.12
CA SER A 148 -12.95 -2.35 -4.41
C SER A 148 -11.92 -1.51 -5.15
N ALA A 149 -10.73 -1.25 -4.58
CA ALA A 149 -9.69 -0.48 -5.26
C ALA A 149 -9.24 -1.17 -6.55
N THR A 150 -9.23 -0.41 -7.64
CA THR A 150 -9.07 -0.91 -9.00
C THR A 150 -7.66 -0.75 -9.51
N ALA A 151 -7.30 -1.47 -10.57
CA ALA A 151 -6.03 -1.23 -11.25
C ALA A 151 -6.06 0.12 -11.98
N VAL A 152 -4.95 0.84 -11.94
CA VAL A 152 -4.74 2.12 -12.65
C VAL A 152 -5.12 2.03 -14.13
N HIS A 153 -4.79 0.92 -14.78
CA HIS A 153 -5.03 0.72 -16.22
C HIS A 153 -6.29 -0.10 -16.52
N ASN A 154 -7.08 -0.49 -15.52
CA ASN A 154 -8.35 -1.18 -15.72
C ASN A 154 -9.28 -1.02 -14.49
N ALA A 155 -10.25 -0.11 -14.59
CA ALA A 155 -11.24 0.15 -13.56
C ALA A 155 -12.18 -1.05 -13.27
N SER A 156 -12.26 -2.05 -14.16
CA SER A 156 -13.07 -3.25 -13.93
C SER A 156 -12.33 -4.32 -13.11
N PHE A 157 -11.06 -4.12 -12.78
CA PHE A 157 -10.25 -5.11 -12.06
C PHE A 157 -9.92 -4.64 -10.64
N ALA A 158 -10.57 -5.25 -9.65
CA ALA A 158 -10.27 -5.03 -8.23
C ALA A 158 -8.91 -5.66 -7.85
N VAL A 159 -7.86 -4.84 -7.89
CA VAL A 159 -6.45 -5.30 -7.82
C VAL A 159 -5.96 -5.50 -6.39
N ASN A 160 -6.57 -4.84 -5.40
CA ASN A 160 -6.11 -4.90 -4.01
C ASN A 160 -6.81 -5.99 -3.18
N ARG A 161 -7.06 -7.15 -3.78
CA ARG A 161 -7.63 -8.32 -3.10
C ARG A 161 -6.53 -9.09 -2.36
N SER A 162 -6.81 -9.46 -1.12
CA SER A 162 -5.92 -10.25 -0.25
C SER A 162 -6.72 -11.30 0.53
N PRO A 163 -6.07 -12.36 1.03
CA PRO A 163 -6.75 -13.38 1.83
C PRO A 163 -7.25 -12.87 3.19
N VAL A 164 -6.68 -11.78 3.70
CA VAL A 164 -7.02 -11.14 4.99
C VAL A 164 -6.80 -9.63 4.91
N PRO A 165 -7.45 -8.81 5.76
CA PRO A 165 -7.19 -7.38 5.80
C PRO A 165 -5.74 -7.09 6.19
N LEU A 166 -5.08 -6.24 5.40
CA LEU A 166 -3.70 -5.82 5.61
C LEU A 166 -3.45 -4.43 5.01
N ILE A 167 -2.40 -3.77 5.49
CA ILE A 167 -1.82 -2.58 4.87
C ILE A 167 -0.41 -2.87 4.39
N VAL A 168 -0.01 -2.19 3.33
CA VAL A 168 1.36 -2.24 2.80
C VAL A 168 1.92 -0.84 2.78
N ILE A 169 3.10 -0.67 3.36
CA ILE A 169 3.89 0.57 3.32
C ILE A 169 5.18 0.30 2.58
N ARG A 170 5.55 1.17 1.65
CA ARG A 170 6.84 1.12 0.96
C ARG A 170 7.40 2.51 0.72
N ARG A 171 8.67 2.59 0.29
CA ARG A 171 9.19 3.84 -0.27
C ARG A 171 8.39 4.22 -1.52
N MET A 172 8.08 5.51 -1.64
CA MET A 172 7.43 6.05 -2.83
C MET A 172 8.40 6.00 -4.02
N ALA A 173 7.86 5.77 -5.22
CA ALA A 173 8.54 5.66 -6.49
C ALA A 173 8.00 6.72 -7.46
N ARG A 174 8.72 7.00 -8.55
CA ARG A 174 8.33 8.03 -9.53
C ARG A 174 7.01 7.72 -10.24
N ASP A 175 6.71 6.44 -10.44
CA ASP A 175 5.45 6.05 -11.09
C ASP A 175 4.24 6.21 -10.15
N ASP A 176 4.45 6.62 -8.89
CA ASP A 176 3.37 6.77 -7.92
C ASP A 176 2.46 7.99 -8.15
N HIS A 177 2.83 8.88 -9.07
CA HIS A 177 1.93 9.93 -9.55
C HIS A 177 0.61 9.36 -10.12
N LEU A 178 0.62 8.12 -10.62
CA LEU A 178 -0.56 7.44 -11.15
C LEU A 178 -1.59 7.04 -10.08
N PHE A 179 -1.21 7.07 -8.80
CA PHE A 179 -2.05 6.66 -7.67
C PHE A 179 -2.47 7.85 -6.78
N ALA A 180 -2.18 9.09 -7.20
CA ALA A 180 -2.66 10.28 -6.52
C ALA A 180 -4.11 10.57 -6.95
N ASP A 181 -5.06 10.41 -6.03
CA ASP A 181 -6.49 10.53 -6.32
C ASP A 181 -7.01 11.98 -6.22
N ASP A 182 -6.29 12.87 -5.54
CA ASP A 182 -6.68 14.25 -5.28
C ASP A 182 -5.48 15.23 -5.25
N ASP A 183 -5.75 16.53 -5.21
CA ASP A 183 -4.73 17.60 -5.21
C ASP A 183 -3.79 17.54 -3.99
N GLN A 184 -4.28 17.07 -2.84
CA GLN A 184 -3.47 16.95 -1.62
C GLN A 184 -2.44 15.83 -1.79
N GLN A 185 -2.85 14.69 -2.34
CA GLN A 185 -1.97 13.58 -2.66
C GLN A 185 -0.98 13.94 -3.78
N LEU A 186 -1.44 14.64 -4.83
CA LEU A 186 -0.57 15.10 -5.91
C LEU A 186 0.49 16.08 -5.40
N GLY A 187 0.10 17.05 -4.57
CA GLY A 187 1.04 17.97 -3.92
C GLY A 187 2.02 17.26 -2.98
N ALA A 188 1.58 16.21 -2.28
CA ALA A 188 2.46 15.38 -1.45
C ALA A 188 3.48 14.58 -2.28
N TYR A 189 3.06 14.03 -3.42
CA TYR A 189 3.95 13.37 -4.38
C TYR A 189 5.02 14.34 -4.91
N GLN A 190 4.60 15.52 -5.39
CA GLN A 190 5.49 16.52 -6.00
C GLN A 190 6.57 17.04 -5.04
N ARG A 191 6.32 17.06 -3.73
CA ARG A 191 7.34 17.42 -2.72
C ARG A 191 8.51 16.44 -2.67
N ASN A 192 8.26 15.17 -2.97
CA ASN A 192 9.27 14.10 -2.92
C ASN A 192 9.91 13.84 -4.27
N PHE A 193 9.19 14.14 -5.35
CA PHE A 193 9.68 14.10 -6.72
C PHE A 193 9.47 15.46 -7.39
N PRO A 194 10.20 16.51 -6.94
CA PRO A 194 10.17 17.78 -7.63
C PRO A 194 10.58 17.54 -9.07
N ASP A 195 9.82 18.12 -9.99
CA ASP A 195 10.09 18.03 -11.42
C ASP A 195 11.50 18.57 -11.66
N THR A 196 12.49 17.69 -11.84
CA THR A 196 13.86 18.09 -12.17
C THR A 196 13.89 18.48 -13.64
N GLY A 197 13.16 19.54 -13.99
CA GLY A 197 13.09 20.14 -15.32
C GLY A 197 12.44 19.26 -16.39
N ARG A 198 11.32 19.74 -16.93
CA ARG A 198 10.97 19.55 -18.35
C ARG A 198 12.22 19.58 -19.23
N ARG A 199 12.63 18.43 -19.77
CA ARG A 199 13.19 18.42 -21.11
C ARG A 199 12.03 18.25 -22.06
N ASP A 200 11.51 19.39 -22.49
CA ASP A 200 10.64 19.49 -23.65
C ASP A 200 11.43 18.98 -24.87
N THR A 201 11.24 17.72 -25.23
CA THR A 201 11.35 17.31 -26.64
C THR A 201 9.95 17.13 -27.17
N GLN A 202 9.25 18.26 -27.32
CA GLN A 202 8.26 18.39 -28.38
C GLN A 202 9.04 18.39 -29.70
N THR A 203 9.22 17.21 -30.29
CA THR A 203 9.57 17.13 -31.70
C THR A 203 8.37 17.66 -32.49
N THR A 204 8.56 18.85 -33.02
CA THR A 204 7.74 19.47 -34.06
C THR A 204 7.54 18.51 -35.23
N CYS A 205 6.35 17.93 -35.32
CA CYS A 205 5.75 17.49 -36.57
C CYS A 205 4.51 18.36 -36.82
N ALA A 206 4.75 19.62 -37.19
CA ALA A 206 3.76 20.42 -37.91
C ALA A 206 4.25 20.52 -39.35
N ALA A 207 3.60 19.78 -40.22
CA ALA A 207 3.84 19.76 -41.64
C ALA A 207 3.68 21.16 -42.23
N ALA A 208 4.70 21.62 -42.94
CA ALA A 208 4.55 22.65 -43.95
C ALA A 208 3.73 22.06 -45.11
N HIS A 209 2.59 22.67 -45.41
CA HIS A 209 1.96 22.58 -46.73
C HIS A 209 1.97 23.98 -47.33
N PRO A 210 2.68 24.22 -48.44
CA PRO A 210 2.56 25.45 -49.19
C PRO A 210 1.30 25.40 -50.06
N GLN A 211 0.39 26.36 -49.90
CA GLN A 211 -0.61 26.66 -50.92
C GLN A 211 -0.02 27.70 -51.87
N THR A 212 0.02 27.37 -53.15
CA THR A 212 0.30 28.30 -54.24
C THR A 212 -0.66 27.93 -55.38
N LEU A 213 -1.38 28.96 -55.85
CA LEU A 213 -2.37 29.04 -56.92
C LEU A 213 -3.80 28.60 -56.58
#